data_AF-A0A9D8DYL3-F1
#
_entry.id   AF-A0A9D8DYL3-F1
#
_cell.length_a   1.000
_cell.length_b   1.000
_cell.length_c   1.000
_cell.angle_alpha   90.00
_cell.angle_beta   90.00
_cell.angle_gamma   90.00
#
_symmetry.space_group_name_H-M   'P 1'
#
loop_
_entity.id
_entity.type
_entity.pdbx_description
1 polymer ?
#
loop_
_entity_poly.entity_id
_entity_poly.type
_entity_poly.pdbx_seq_one_letter_code
_entity_poly.pdbx_strand_id
1 'polypeptide(L)' 'MDDPIAPVPWSARAPQRYAFAAIAIVLGIAVVVTALAYIRAGTGGVVPFLMITVGPVLTVVYVYYFGFRKFDSPQDS' A
#
# COMPACT_ATOMS: atom_id res chain seq x y z
N MET A 1 -12.46 2.71 34.36
CA MET A 1 -11.12 2.77 33.76
C MET A 1 -11.33 3.39 32.42
N ASP A 2 -10.96 4.66 32.27
CA ASP A 2 -11.01 5.34 30.97
C ASP A 2 -9.84 4.81 30.15
N ASP A 3 -10.10 3.88 29.24
CA ASP A 3 -9.09 3.44 28.30
C ASP A 3 -8.70 4.65 27.44
N PRO A 4 -7.40 5.02 27.37
CA PRO A 4 -6.98 6.14 26.56
C PRO A 4 -7.29 5.83 25.10
N ILE A 5 -8.20 6.61 24.50
CA ILE A 5 -8.49 6.54 23.06
C ILE A 5 -7.16 6.76 22.33
N ALA A 6 -6.66 5.71 21.68
CA ALA A 6 -5.40 5.77 20.97
C ALA A 6 -5.46 6.88 19.90
N PRO A 7 -4.57 7.88 19.93
CA PRO A 7 -4.64 9.00 19.01
C PRO A 7 -4.38 8.54 17.57
N VAL A 8 -5.18 9.03 16.63
CA VAL A 8 -5.03 8.74 15.20
C VAL A 8 -3.62 9.14 14.72
N PRO A 9 -2.85 8.19 14.14
CA PRO A 9 -1.51 8.46 13.63
C PRO A 9 -1.53 9.57 12.58
N TRP A 10 -0.51 10.44 12.55
CA TRP A 10 -0.44 11.56 11.60
C TRP A 10 -0.57 11.13 10.13
N SER A 11 0.06 10.01 9.76
CA SER A 11 0.00 9.45 8.39
C SER A 11 -1.39 8.96 7.98
N ALA A 12 -2.27 8.71 8.94
CA ALA A 12 -3.64 8.25 8.73
C ALA A 12 -4.65 9.40 8.65
N ARG A 13 -4.25 10.64 8.95
CA ARG A 13 -5.11 11.82 8.90
C ARG A 13 -5.35 12.24 7.45
N ALA A 14 -6.53 12.79 7.18
CA ALA A 14 -6.80 13.46 5.91
C ALA A 14 -6.15 14.86 5.92
N PRO A 15 -5.55 15.32 4.80
CA PRO A 15 -5.52 14.70 3.48
C PRO A 15 -4.35 13.71 3.25
N GLN A 16 -3.40 13.59 4.19
CA GLN A 16 -2.14 12.85 4.01
C GLN A 16 -2.36 11.39 3.60
N ARG A 17 -3.37 10.72 4.18
CA ARG A 17 -3.69 9.32 3.86
C ARG A 17 -3.97 9.08 2.37
N TYR A 18 -4.61 10.04 1.70
CA TYR A 18 -4.92 9.93 0.27
C TYR A 18 -3.68 10.13 -0.60
N ALA A 19 -2.77 11.02 -0.17
CA ALA A 19 -1.48 11.18 -0.84
C ALA A 19 -0.66 9.88 -0.74
N PHE A 20 -0.61 9.24 0.43
CA PHE A 20 0.08 7.96 0.60
C PHE A 20 -0.57 6.83 -0.20
N ALA A 21 -1.90 6.78 -0.25
CA ALA A 21 -2.60 5.81 -1.10
C ALA A 21 -2.27 6.02 -2.59
N ALA A 22 -2.26 7.26 -3.06
CA ALA A 22 -1.88 7.57 -4.45
C ALA A 22 -0.43 7.19 -4.76
N ILE A 23 0.50 7.49 -3.85
CA ILE A 23 1.92 7.08 -3.98
C ILE A 23 2.03 5.55 -4.05
N ALA A 24 1.30 4.82 -3.20
CA ALA A 24 1.31 3.36 -3.22
C ALA A 24 0.83 2.80 -4.58
N ILE A 25 -0.21 3.39 -5.17
CA ILE A 25 -0.70 3.00 -6.50
C ILE A 25 0.37 3.26 -7.56
N VAL A 26 0.99 4.45 -7.56
CA VAL A 26 2.04 4.80 -8.53
C VAL A 26 3.24 3.85 -8.44
N LEU A 27 3.68 3.54 -7.22
CA LEU A 27 4.76 2.58 -6.99
C LEU A 27 4.39 1.17 -7.45
N GLY A 28 3.15 0.74 -7.17
CA GLY A 28 2.62 -0.54 -7.65
C GLY A 28 2.68 -0.69 -9.16
N ILE A 29 2.21 0.33 -9.87
CA ILE A 29 2.27 0.38 -11.34
C ILE A 29 3.72 0.34 -11.82
N ALA A 30 4.61 1.15 -11.23
CA ALA A 30 6.02 1.18 -11.60
C ALA A 30 6.68 -0.20 -11.46
N VAL A 31 6.43 -0.91 -10.35
CA VAL A 31 6.96 -2.27 -10.12
C VAL A 31 6.49 -3.24 -11.20
N VAL A 32 5.19 -3.23 -11.55
CA VAL A 32 4.65 -4.11 -12.59
C VAL A 32 5.25 -3.79 -13.96
N VAL A 33 5.37 -2.52 -14.32
CA VAL A 33 5.97 -2.08 -15.60
C VAL A 33 7.44 -2.51 -15.67
N THR A 34 8.21 -2.31 -14.61
CA THR A 34 9.62 -2.75 -14.54
C THR A 34 9.73 -4.27 -14.65
N ALA A 35 8.86 -5.03 -14.00
CA ALA A 35 8.85 -6.49 -14.10
C ALA A 35 8.60 -6.95 -15.54
N LEU A 36 7.61 -6.36 -16.21
CA LEU A 36 7.33 -6.65 -17.63
C LEU A 36 8.53 -6.31 -18.53
N ALA A 37 9.23 -5.20 -18.25
CA ALA A 37 10.44 -4.82 -18.98
C ALA A 37 11.55 -5.87 -18.81
N TYR A 38 11.79 -6.35 -17.59
CA TYR A 38 12.78 -7.40 -17.33
C TYR A 38 12.44 -8.73 -18.01
N ILE A 39 11.17 -9.14 -17.97
CA ILE A 39 10.69 -10.33 -18.68
C ILE A 39 10.93 -10.20 -20.19
N ARG A 40 10.61 -9.05 -20.78
CA ARG A 40 10.84 -8.79 -22.21
C ARG A 40 12.32 -8.79 -22.58
N ALA A 41 13.18 -8.31 -21.68
CA ALA A 41 14.62 -8.31 -21.87
C ALA A 41 15.26 -9.69 -21.64
N GLY A 42 14.48 -10.72 -21.29
CA GLY A 42 14.99 -12.06 -20.97
C GLY A 42 15.91 -12.09 -19.74
N THR A 43 15.87 -11.05 -18.90
CA THR A 43 16.75 -10.89 -17.74
C THR A 43 15.98 -11.12 -16.45
N GLY A 44 16.39 -12.15 -15.70
CA GLY A 44 15.84 -12.48 -14.39
C GLY A 44 14.61 -13.40 -14.46
N GLY A 45 14.75 -14.64 -13.99
CA GLY A 45 13.63 -15.58 -13.89
C GLY A 45 12.75 -15.31 -12.67
N VAL A 46 13.35 -15.32 -11.48
CA VAL A 46 12.61 -15.23 -10.20
C VAL A 46 12.24 -13.79 -9.85
N VAL A 47 13.14 -12.82 -10.05
CA VAL A 47 12.93 -11.44 -9.58
C VAL A 47 11.70 -10.79 -10.24
N PRO A 48 11.52 -10.81 -11.57
CA PRO A 48 10.34 -10.21 -12.19
C PRO A 48 9.03 -10.92 -11.81
N PHE A 49 9.08 -12.24 -11.59
CA PHE A 49 7.92 -13.00 -11.10
C PHE A 49 7.50 -12.55 -9.70
N LEU A 50 8.46 -12.36 -8.79
CA LEU A 50 8.20 -11.79 -7.47
C LEU A 50 7.67 -10.36 -7.55
N MET A 51 8.17 -9.54 -8.48
CA MET A 51 7.65 -8.17 -8.67
C MET A 51 6.18 -8.17 -9.13
N ILE A 52 5.79 -9.07 -10.05
CA ILE A 52 4.40 -9.19 -10.52
C ILE A 52 3.46 -9.72 -9.44
N THR A 53 3.94 -10.56 -8.54
CA THR A 53 3.09 -11.14 -7.49
C THR A 53 3.04 -10.26 -6.24
N VAL A 54 4.19 -9.85 -5.73
CA VAL A 54 4.32 -9.07 -4.48
C VAL A 54 3.92 -7.61 -4.70
N GLY A 55 4.23 -7.02 -5.85
CA GLY A 55 3.92 -5.61 -6.14
C GLY A 55 2.43 -5.29 -6.02
N PRO A 56 1.53 -6.00 -6.73
CA PRO A 56 0.09 -5.82 -6.61
C PRO A 56 -0.44 -6.10 -5.20
N VAL A 57 0.05 -7.15 -4.53
CA VAL A 57 -0.38 -7.48 -3.16
C VAL A 57 -0.05 -6.35 -2.20
N LEU A 58 1.18 -5.85 -2.20
CA LEU A 58 1.57 -4.71 -1.37
C LEU A 58 0.76 -3.46 -1.70
N THR A 59 0.52 -3.21 -2.99
CA THR A 59 -0.29 -2.07 -3.43
C THR A 59 -1.70 -2.14 -2.84
N VAL A 60 -2.36 -3.30 -2.94
CA VAL A 60 -3.69 -3.51 -2.37
C VAL A 60 -3.68 -3.32 -0.85
N VAL A 61 -2.70 -3.89 -0.15
CA VAL A 61 -2.56 -3.75 1.31
C VAL A 61 -2.39 -2.28 1.71
N TYR A 62 -1.53 -1.53 1.03
CA TYR A 62 -1.29 -0.12 1.36
C TYR A 62 -2.46 0.78 0.97
N VAL A 63 -3.10 0.55 -0.17
CA VAL A 63 -4.31 1.28 -0.56
C VAL A 63 -5.44 1.01 0.40
N TYR A 64 -5.63 -0.24 0.84
CA TYR A 64 -6.59 -0.57 1.88
C TYR A 64 -6.25 0.13 3.19
N TYR A 65 -5.00 0.02 3.63
CA TYR A 65 -4.53 0.61 4.88
C TYR A 65 -4.69 2.14 4.90
N PHE A 66 -4.28 2.86 3.86
CA PHE A 66 -4.34 4.33 3.86
C PHE A 66 -5.66 4.89 3.34
N GLY A 67 -6.29 4.23 2.37
CA GLY A 67 -7.49 4.73 1.70
C GLY A 67 -8.80 4.33 2.38
N PHE A 68 -8.88 3.13 2.96
CA PHE A 68 -10.15 2.53 3.38
C PHE A 68 -10.20 2.13 4.86
N ARG A 69 -9.06 1.86 5.50
CA ARG A 69 -9.03 1.55 6.94
C ARG A 69 -9.53 2.76 7.72
N LYS A 70 -10.61 2.57 8.48
CA LYS A 70 -11.11 3.60 9.39
C LYS A 70 -10.18 3.64 10.60
N PHE A 71 -9.48 4.76 10.76
CA PHE A 71 -8.67 5.04 11.95
C PHE A 71 -9.45 5.82 13.00
N ASP A 72 -10.62 6.37 12.62
CA ASP A 72 -11.44 7.27 13.46
C ASP A 72 -12.55 6.53 14.23
N SER A 73 -12.64 5.20 14.13
CA SER A 73 -13.66 4.46 14.88
C SER A 73 -13.14 4.18 16.29
N PRO A 74 -13.85 4.65 17.34
CA PRO A 74 -13.71 4.03 18.66
C PRO A 74 -13.87 2.53 18.46
N GLN A 75 -13.01 1.76 19.12
CA GLN A 75 -13.16 0.31 19.16
C GLN A 75 -14.38 0.00 20.03
N ASP A 76 -15.58 0.19 19.49
CA ASP A 76 -16.83 -0.22 20.12
C ASP A 76 -16.77 -1.73 20.29
N SER A 77 -16.54 -2.13 21.53
CA SER A 77 -16.60 -3.51 22.04
C SER A 77 -17.98 -3.74 22.65
#